data_AF-D7DBQ1-F1
#
_entry.id   AF-D7DBQ1-F1
#
_cell.length_a   1.000
_cell.length_b   1.000
_cell.length_c   1.000
_cell.angle_alpha   90.00
_cell.angle_beta   90.00
_cell.angle_gamma   90.00
#
_symmetry.space_group_name_H-M   'P 1'
#
loop_
_entity.id
_entity.type
_entity.pdbx_description
1 polymer ?
#
loop_
_entity_poly.entity_id
_entity_poly.type
_entity_poly.pdbx_seq_one_letter_code
_entity_poly.pdbx_strand_id
1 'polypeptide(L)' 'MENEKRIKYTTVSIPITLYNRIKKLIENTGFTSVSQYVAYVLREVVAAHEEEKYEEPFTEEDKQKIIEKLRRLGYI' A
#
# COMPACT_ATOMS: atom_id res chain seq x y z
N MET A 1 9.59 22.94 -19.72
CA MET A 1 10.26 21.63 -19.79
C MET A 1 9.89 20.89 -18.53
N GLU A 2 9.25 19.74 -18.74
CA GLU A 2 8.48 18.98 -17.76
C GLU A 2 9.28 18.67 -16.49
N ASN A 3 8.63 18.88 -15.35
CA ASN A 3 9.17 18.57 -14.04
C ASN A 3 9.04 17.05 -13.83
N GLU A 4 9.90 16.27 -14.48
CA GLU A 4 10.04 14.84 -14.22
C GLU A 4 10.43 14.66 -12.75
N LYS A 5 9.45 14.30 -11.90
CA LYS A 5 9.71 13.87 -10.53
C LYS A 5 10.66 12.68 -10.61
N ARG A 6 11.96 12.94 -10.40
CA ARG A 6 12.97 11.88 -10.28
C ARG A 6 12.55 10.96 -9.15
N ILE A 7 12.18 9.73 -9.50
CA ILE A 7 11.86 8.70 -8.51
C ILE A 7 13.12 8.50 -7.66
N LYS A 8 13.00 8.75 -6.36
CA LYS A 8 14.08 8.55 -5.39
C LYS A 8 14.03 7.10 -4.94
N TYR A 9 15.16 6.40 -5.04
CA TYR A 9 15.28 5.01 -4.61
C TYR A 9 15.98 4.94 -3.26
N THR A 10 15.60 3.94 -2.46
CA THR A 10 16.28 3.56 -1.22
C THR A 10 16.71 2.09 -1.30
N THR A 11 17.69 1.70 -0.50
CA THR A 11 18.21 0.33 -0.47
C THR A 11 17.73 -0.37 0.80
N VAL A 12 17.22 -1.60 0.66
CA VAL A 12 16.80 -2.44 1.76
C VAL A 12 17.68 -3.69 1.77
N SER A 13 18.28 -3.99 2.93
CA SER A 13 19.08 -5.21 3.09
C SER A 13 18.17 -6.39 3.38
N ILE A 14 18.33 -7.47 2.63
CA ILE A 14 17.63 -8.74 2.85
C ILE A 14 18.64 -9.88 2.95
N PRO A 15 18.33 -10.98 3.67
CA PRO A 15 19.18 -12.16 3.69
C PRO A 15 19.46 -12.69 2.29
N ILE A 16 20.71 -13.10 2.05
CA ILE A 16 21.15 -13.65 0.75
C ILE A 16 20.30 -14.87 0.35
N THR A 17 19.90 -15.68 1.33
CA THR A 17 19.02 -16.84 1.12
C THR A 17 17.68 -16.43 0.53
N LEU A 18 17.08 -15.34 1.01
CA LEU A 18 15.81 -14.83 0.50
C LEU A 18 15.98 -14.23 -0.89
N TYR A 19 17.04 -13.43 -1.10
CA TYR A 19 17.37 -12.88 -2.41
C TYR A 19 17.48 -13.98 -3.48
N ASN A 20 18.21 -15.07 -3.18
CA ASN A 20 18.38 -16.17 -4.13
C ASN A 20 17.08 -16.91 -4.44
N ARG A 21 16.18 -17.06 -3.46
CA ARG A 21 14.84 -17.65 -3.67
C ARG A 21 14.00 -16.76 -4.57
N ILE A 22 14.00 -15.45 -4.33
CA ILE A 22 13.27 -14.49 -5.15
C ILE A 22 13.83 -14.47 -6.58
N LYS A 23 15.16 -14.46 -6.72
CA LYS A 23 15.83 -14.51 -8.02
C LYS A 23 15.35 -15.70 -8.85
N LYS A 24 15.33 -16.91 -8.27
CA LYS A 24 14.81 -18.12 -8.93
C LYS A 24 13.32 -18.03 -9.26
N LEU A 25 12.52 -17.41 -8.38
CA LEU A 25 11.09 -17.24 -8.58
C LEU A 25 10.80 -16.37 -9.81
N ILE A 26 11.59 -15.31 -10.01
CA ILE A 26 11.35 -14.34 -11.09
C ILE A 26 11.98 -14.72 -12.43
N GLU A 27 12.81 -15.77 -12.50
CA GLU A 27 13.54 -16.18 -13.73
C GLU A 27 12.63 -16.43 -14.95
N ASN A 28 11.40 -16.88 -14.74
CA ASN A 28 10.44 -17.18 -15.81
C ASN A 28 9.27 -16.19 -15.84
N THR A 29 9.48 -14.98 -15.31
CA THR A 29 8.45 -13.94 -15.20
C THR A 29 8.82 -12.71 -16.02
N GLY A 30 7.89 -11.76 -16.16
CA GLY A 30 8.16 -10.47 -16.82
C GLY A 30 8.98 -9.46 -15.98
N PHE A 31 9.48 -9.85 -14.80
CA PHE A 31 10.25 -8.96 -13.93
C PHE A 31 11.71 -8.88 -14.38
N THR A 32 12.22 -7.67 -14.58
CA THR A 32 13.60 -7.43 -15.04
C THR A 32 14.62 -7.45 -13.91
N SER A 33 14.17 -7.34 -12.65
CA SER A 33 15.03 -7.35 -11.47
C SER A 33 14.30 -7.77 -10.21
N VAL A 34 15.07 -8.24 -9.22
CA VAL A 34 14.57 -8.54 -7.87
C VAL A 34 13.96 -7.29 -7.24
N SER A 35 14.58 -6.12 -7.43
CA SER A 35 14.06 -4.85 -6.91
C SER A 35 12.69 -4.50 -7.49
N GLN A 36 12.45 -4.74 -8.78
CA GLN A 36 11.14 -4.52 -9.41
C GLN A 36 10.06 -5.42 -8.82
N TYR A 37 10.38 -6.71 -8.63
CA TYR A 37 9.45 -7.66 -8.02
C TYR A 37 9.13 -7.30 -6.57
N VAL A 38 10.15 -7.00 -5.76
CA VAL A 38 9.97 -6.61 -4.36
C VAL A 38 9.15 -5.32 -4.26
N ALA A 39 9.42 -4.32 -5.11
CA ALA A 39 8.64 -3.08 -5.13
C ALA A 39 7.17 -3.32 -5.52
N TYR A 40 6.90 -4.25 -6.44
CA TYR A 40 5.53 -4.63 -6.81
C TYR A 40 4.80 -5.26 -5.61
N VAL A 41 5.38 -6.28 -5.00
CA VAL A 41 4.76 -6.99 -3.87
C VAL A 41 4.58 -6.08 -2.66
N LEU A 42 5.59 -5.26 -2.33
CA LEU A 42 5.47 -4.32 -1.21
C LEU A 42 4.39 -3.27 -1.46
N ARG A 43 4.15 -2.85 -2.70
CA ARG A 43 3.06 -1.92 -3.02
C ARG A 43 1.71 -2.52 -2.70
N GLU A 44 1.47 -3.76 -3.09
CA GLU A 44 0.20 -4.46 -2.80
C GLU A 44 0.02 -4.70 -1.30
N VAL A 45 1.06 -5.16 -0.60
CA VAL A 45 1.00 -5.41 0.85
C VAL A 45 0.77 -4.12 1.65
N VAL A 46 1.44 -3.03 1.27
CA VAL A 46 1.23 -1.73 1.93
C VAL A 46 -0.17 -1.20 1.65
N ALA A 47 -0.66 -1.29 0.41
CA ALA A 47 -2.02 -0.86 0.08
C ALA A 47 -3.07 -1.62 0.88
N ALA A 48 -2.95 -2.95 0.98
CA ALA A 48 -3.86 -3.76 1.80
C ALA A 48 -3.80 -3.36 3.28
N HIS A 49 -2.61 -3.11 3.82
CA HIS A 49 -2.46 -2.71 5.22
C HIS A 49 -2.92 -1.28 5.50
N GLU A 50 -2.80 -0.38 4.52
CA GLU A 50 -3.39 0.95 4.59
C GLU A 50 -4.91 0.87 4.52
N GLU A 51 -5.48 0.09 3.60
CA GLU A 51 -6.93 -0.17 3.51
C GLU A 51 -7.46 -0.75 4.83
N GLU A 52 -6.82 -1.76 5.42
CA GLU A 52 -7.18 -2.30 6.75
C GLU A 52 -7.15 -1.24 7.87
N LYS A 53 -6.24 -0.26 7.79
CA LYS A 53 -6.20 0.88 8.74
C LYS A 53 -7.26 1.93 8.45
N TYR A 54 -7.65 2.13 7.20
CA TYR A 54 -8.77 3.00 6.83
C TYR A 54 -10.13 2.33 7.06
N GLU A 55 -10.16 0.99 7.10
CA GLU A 55 -11.29 0.14 7.50
C GLU A 55 -11.41 -0.01 9.03
N GLU A 56 -10.81 0.84 9.86
CA GLU A 56 -11.44 1.20 11.15
C GLU A 56 -12.57 2.20 10.84
N PRO A 57 -13.76 1.72 10.40
CA PRO A 57 -14.66 2.51 9.60
C PRO A 57 -15.67 3.14 10.55
N PHE A 58 -15.28 4.25 11.18
CA PHE A 58 -16.07 4.94 12.20
C PHE A 58 -16.43 4.03 13.39
N THR A 59 -15.90 4.35 14.57
CA THR A 59 -16.42 3.74 15.79
C THR A 59 -17.94 3.96 15.87
N GLU A 60 -18.68 3.13 16.60
CA GLU A 60 -20.13 3.32 16.76
C GLU A 60 -20.48 4.74 17.25
N GLU A 61 -19.58 5.38 18.01
CA GLU A 61 -19.67 6.78 18.41
C GLU A 61 -19.56 7.76 17.24
N ASP A 62 -18.69 7.50 16.27
CA ASP A 62 -18.55 8.36 15.10
C ASP A 62 -19.76 8.24 14.16
N LYS A 63 -20.35 7.05 14.04
CA LYS A 63 -21.63 6.86 13.33
C LYS A 63 -22.75 7.65 13.99
N GLN A 64 -22.86 7.63 15.32
CA GLN A 64 -23.86 8.41 16.05
C GLN A 64 -23.68 9.92 15.85
N LYS A 65 -22.45 10.43 15.90
CA LYS A 65 -22.15 11.85 15.62
C LYS A 65 -22.54 12.25 14.20
N ILE A 66 -22.31 11.38 13.21
CA ILE A 66 -22.70 11.63 11.81
C ILE A 66 -24.24 11.67 11.69
N ILE A 67 -24.96 10.73 12.31
CA ILE A 67 -26.43 10.69 12.30
C ILE A 67 -27.01 11.96 12.96
N GLU A 68 -26.45 12.39 14.10
CA GLU A 68 -26.92 13.60 14.78
C GLU A 68 -26.66 14.85 13.95
N LYS A 69 -25.51 14.92 13.26
CA LYS A 69 -25.16 16.01 12.35
C LYS A 69 -26.09 16.04 11.13
N LEU A 70 -26.42 14.89 10.56
CA LEU A 70 -27.36 14.79 9.42
C LEU A 70 -28.77 15.20 9.83
N ARG A 71 -29.24 14.81 11.03
CA ARG A 71 -30.52 15.25 11.59
C ARG A 71 -30.58 16.76 11.79
N ARG A 72 -29.50 17.37 12.29
CA ARG A 72 -29.40 18.83 12.45
C ARG A 72 -29.42 19.59 11.12
N LEU A 73 -28.92 18.96 10.06
CA LEU A 73 -28.90 19.53 8.71
C LEU A 73 -30.17 19.22 7.91
N GLY A 74 -31.09 18.42 8.44
CA GLY A 74 -32.39 18.11 7.82
C GLY A 74 -32.31 17.11 6.67
N TYR A 75 -31.24 16.32 6.59
CA TYR A 75 -31.10 15.25 5.58
C TYR A 75 -31.83 13.96 5.97
N ILE A 76 -32.23 13.83 7.25
CA ILE A 76 -32.99 12.72 7.86
C ILE A 76 -33.89 13.31 8.94
#